data_AF-A0A9E2EYD2-F1
#
_entry.id   AF-A0A9E2EYD2-F1
#
_cell.length_a   1.000
_cell.length_b   1.000
_cell.length_c   1.000
_cell.angle_alpha   90.00
_cell.angle_beta   90.00
_cell.angle_gamma   90.00
#
_symmetry.space_group_name_H-M   'P 1'
#
loop_
_entity.id
_entity.type
_entity.pdbx_description
1 polymer ?
#
loop_
_entity_poly.entity_id
_entity_poly.type
_entity_poly.pdbx_seq_one_letter_code
_entity_poly.pdbx_strand_id
1 'polypeptide(L)'
;MNDLADSVMAAARVMSPWESAAVVLLIAYLVLAIRQNLWCWAAAFAGTCIYLVLMYQARLYMESALQVFYLAMAVYGWYQWRHGPGPDNELPVTTWAPMQHVLAITTILALAFVTGTAFDRYSDAALPYLDS
;
A
#
# COMPACT_ATOMS: atom_id res chain seq x y z
N MET A 1 2.54 -30.72 -4.39
CA MET A 1 1.29 -29.95 -4.56
C MET A 1 0.46 -29.89 -3.28
N ASN A 2 0.53 -30.89 -2.39
CA ASN A 2 -0.12 -30.87 -1.07
C ASN A 2 0.58 -29.93 -0.07
N ASP A 3 1.92 -29.84 -0.09
CA ASP A 3 2.70 -28.95 0.81
C ASP A 3 2.30 -27.46 0.76
N LEU A 4 1.98 -26.95 -0.43
CA LEU A 4 1.56 -25.56 -0.62
C LEU A 4 0.15 -25.33 -0.05
N ALA A 5 -0.76 -26.27 -0.29
CA ALA A 5 -2.11 -26.20 0.27
C ALA A 5 -2.07 -26.30 1.80
N ASP A 6 -1.24 -27.19 2.33
CA ASP A 6 -1.07 -27.41 3.77
C ASP A 6 -0.42 -26.20 4.47
N SER A 7 0.59 -25.58 3.85
CA SER A 7 1.23 -24.36 4.39
C SER A 7 0.31 -23.14 4.35
N VAL A 8 -0.48 -22.96 3.29
CA VAL A 8 -1.49 -21.90 3.22
C VAL A 8 -2.59 -22.12 4.25
N MET A 9 -3.07 -23.36 4.41
CA MET A 9 -4.07 -23.68 5.42
C MET A 9 -3.54 -23.50 6.85
N ALA A 10 -2.27 -23.81 7.10
CA ALA A 10 -1.64 -23.57 8.39
C ALA A 10 -1.54 -22.06 8.67
N ALA A 11 -1.08 -21.27 7.70
CA ALA A 11 -0.99 -19.81 7.83
C ALA A 11 -2.39 -19.18 8.05
N ALA A 12 -3.40 -19.62 7.31
CA ALA A 12 -4.77 -19.12 7.44
C ALA A 12 -5.40 -19.41 8.82
N ARG A 13 -4.97 -20.48 9.51
CA ARG A 13 -5.45 -20.82 10.86
C ARG A 13 -4.83 -19.97 11.97
N VAL A 14 -3.66 -19.40 11.73
CA VAL A 14 -2.93 -18.58 12.71
C VAL A 14 -3.21 -17.09 12.50
N MET A 15 -3.74 -16.72 11.34
CA MET A 15 -4.00 -15.33 10.96
C MET A 15 -5.08 -14.67 11.84
N SER A 16 -4.84 -13.42 12.21
CA SER A 16 -5.79 -12.63 12.99
C SER A 16 -7.11 -12.44 12.23
N PRO A 17 -8.27 -12.37 12.92
CA PRO A 17 -9.54 -12.02 12.28
C PRO A 17 -9.48 -10.69 11.53
N TRP A 18 -8.72 -9.72 12.04
CA TRP A 18 -8.55 -8.41 11.43
C TRP A 18 -7.71 -8.46 10.15
N GLU A 19 -6.63 -9.25 10.15
CA GLU A 19 -5.82 -9.50 8.95
C GLU A 19 -6.66 -10.17 7.87
N SER A 20 -7.47 -11.17 8.24
CA SER A 20 -8.40 -11.84 7.34
C SER A 20 -9.41 -10.87 6.72
N ALA A 21 -10.02 -10.01 7.53
CA ALA A 21 -10.94 -9.00 7.05
C ALA A 21 -10.26 -8.01 6.08
N ALA A 22 -9.05 -7.55 6.40
CA ALA A 22 -8.29 -6.64 5.54
C ALA A 22 -7.97 -7.27 4.19
N VAL A 23 -7.50 -8.52 4.17
CA VAL A 23 -7.22 -9.28 2.93
C VAL A 23 -8.47 -9.40 2.07
N VAL A 24 -9.60 -9.79 2.67
CA VAL A 24 -10.88 -9.92 1.95
C VAL A 24 -11.31 -8.57 1.35
N LEU A 25 -11.19 -7.48 2.10
CA LEU A 25 -11.53 -6.13 1.63
C LEU A 25 -10.62 -5.69 0.47
N LEU A 26 -9.32 -5.99 0.51
CA LEU A 26 -8.39 -5.60 -0.55
C LEU A 26 -8.54 -6.46 -1.81
N ILE A 27 -8.89 -7.75 -1.66
CA ILE A 27 -9.31 -8.59 -2.79
C ILE A 27 -10.61 -8.02 -3.40
N ALA A 28 -11.58 -7.63 -2.56
CA ALA A 28 -12.81 -7.02 -3.03
C ALA A 28 -12.54 -5.70 -3.77
N TYR A 29 -11.64 -4.85 -3.26
CA TYR A 29 -11.16 -3.65 -3.95
C TYR A 29 -10.65 -3.99 -5.35
N LEU A 30 -9.73 -4.95 -5.47
CA LEU A 30 -9.16 -5.35 -6.76
C LEU A 30 -10.24 -5.79 -7.75
N VAL A 31 -11.16 -6.66 -7.31
CA VAL A 31 -12.26 -7.16 -8.16
C VAL A 31 -13.20 -6.02 -8.58
N LEU A 32 -13.53 -5.10 -7.67
CA LEU A 32 -14.38 -3.95 -7.95
C LEU A 32 -13.69 -2.94 -8.88
N ALA A 33 -12.37 -2.74 -8.73
CA ALA A 33 -11.58 -1.87 -9.58
C ALA A 33 -11.53 -2.40 -11.03
N ILE A 34 -11.35 -3.72 -11.21
CA ILE A 34 -11.43 -4.39 -12.52
C ILE A 34 -12.82 -4.19 -13.15
N ARG A 35 -13.88 -4.24 -12.33
CA ARG A 35 -15.27 -3.99 -12.77
C ARG A 35 -15.62 -2.50 -12.88
N GLN A 36 -14.66 -1.60 -12.73
CA GLN A 36 -14.86 -0.15 -12.77
C GLN A 36 -15.98 0.35 -11.84
N ASN A 37 -16.15 -0.31 -10.69
CA ASN A 37 -17.18 0.03 -9.73
C ASN A 37 -16.64 0.99 -8.67
N LEU A 38 -17.33 2.12 -8.46
CA LEU A 38 -16.96 3.17 -7.48
C LEU A 38 -16.79 2.63 -6.04
N TRP A 39 -17.47 1.54 -5.68
CA TRP A 39 -17.32 0.88 -4.38
C TRP A 39 -15.91 0.30 -4.13
N CYS A 40 -15.08 0.18 -5.17
CA CYS A 40 -13.68 -0.24 -5.01
C CYS A 40 -12.95 0.67 -4.01
N TRP A 41 -13.16 1.98 -4.08
CA TRP A 41 -12.48 2.95 -3.22
C TRP A 41 -12.88 2.83 -1.75
N ALA A 42 -14.14 2.48 -1.48
CA ALA A 42 -14.60 2.21 -0.11
C ALA A 42 -13.96 0.93 0.46
N ALA A 43 -13.85 -0.12 -0.35
CA ALA A 43 -13.18 -1.35 0.03
C ALA A 43 -11.67 -1.13 0.27
N ALA A 44 -11.02 -0.33 -0.59
CA ALA A 44 -9.63 0.07 -0.43
C ALA A 44 -9.42 0.82 0.89
N PHE A 45 -10.25 1.85 1.14
CA PHE A 45 -10.16 2.67 2.35
C PHE A 45 -10.35 1.84 3.63
N ALA A 46 -11.35 0.95 3.65
CA ALA A 46 -11.59 0.09 4.81
C ALA A 46 -10.43 -0.89 5.04
N GLY A 47 -9.92 -1.52 3.97
CA GLY A 47 -8.81 -2.47 4.05
C GLY A 47 -7.50 -1.82 4.51
N THR A 48 -7.14 -0.67 3.94
CA THR A 48 -5.91 0.06 4.32
C THR A 48 -6.01 0.69 5.71
N CYS A 49 -7.20 1.09 6.18
CA CYS A 49 -7.41 1.49 7.57
C CYS A 49 -7.05 0.37 8.56
N ILE A 50 -7.47 -0.87 8.27
CA ILE A 50 -7.16 -2.01 9.14
C ILE A 50 -5.65 -2.31 9.10
N TYR A 51 -5.05 -2.33 7.89
CA TYR A 51 -3.61 -2.58 7.78
C TYR A 51 -2.75 -1.48 8.39
N LEU A 52 -3.18 -0.22 8.36
CA LEU A 52 -2.49 0.87 9.06
C LEU A 52 -2.32 0.53 10.55
N VAL A 53 -3.40 0.07 11.20
CA VAL A 53 -3.37 -0.28 12.62
C VAL A 53 -2.50 -1.52 12.87
N LEU A 54 -2.59 -2.54 12.01
CA LEU A 54 -1.80 -3.77 12.15
C LEU A 54 -0.30 -3.52 11.97
N MET A 55 0.09 -2.76 10.96
CA MET A 55 1.50 -2.42 10.71
C MET A 55 2.07 -1.54 11.82
N TYR A 56 1.26 -0.64 12.37
CA TYR A 56 1.67 0.20 13.50
C TYR A 56 1.92 -0.66 14.75
N GLN A 57 1.04 -1.61 15.05
CA GLN A 57 1.23 -2.57 16.15
C GLN A 57 2.44 -3.47 15.94
N ALA A 58 2.77 -3.81 14.69
CA ALA A 58 3.97 -4.55 14.33
C ALA A 58 5.25 -3.70 14.39
N ARG A 59 5.15 -2.39 14.68
CA ARG A 59 6.27 -1.42 14.67
C ARG A 59 6.96 -1.32 13.30
N LEU A 60 6.17 -1.50 12.24
CA LEU A 60 6.55 -1.24 10.85
C LEU A 60 6.01 0.15 10.49
N TYR A 61 6.76 1.18 10.89
CA TYR A 61 6.30 2.56 10.85
C TYR A 61 6.28 3.14 9.43
N MET A 62 7.20 2.71 8.56
CA MET A 62 7.25 3.19 7.18
C MET A 62 6.17 2.50 6.34
N GLU A 63 5.92 1.21 6.53
CA GLU A 63 4.70 0.55 6.01
C GLU A 63 3.43 1.23 6.51
N SER A 64 3.36 1.62 7.79
CA SER A 64 2.21 2.36 8.32
C SER A 64 2.03 3.71 7.63
N ALA A 65 3.12 4.47 7.42
CA ALA A 65 3.08 5.73 6.69
C ALA A 65 2.61 5.54 5.23
N LEU A 66 3.02 4.44 4.58
CA LEU A 66 2.55 4.06 3.26
C LEU A 66 1.03 3.77 3.25
N GLN A 67 0.49 3.13 4.29
CA GLN A 67 -0.97 2.94 4.40
C GLN A 67 -1.73 4.28 4.53
N VAL A 68 -1.16 5.28 5.21
CA VAL A 68 -1.74 6.64 5.26
C VAL A 68 -1.78 7.26 3.85
N PHE A 69 -0.72 7.10 3.07
CA PHE A 69 -0.72 7.53 1.67
C PHE A 69 -1.82 6.83 0.87
N TYR A 70 -1.99 5.51 1.02
CA TYR A 70 -3.06 4.79 0.33
C TYR A 70 -4.46 5.20 0.77
N LEU A 71 -4.68 5.55 2.03
CA LEU A 71 -5.94 6.12 2.49
C LEU A 71 -6.25 7.45 1.80
N ALA A 72 -5.27 8.34 1.71
CA ALA A 72 -5.41 9.60 0.98
C ALA A 72 -5.72 9.36 -0.50
N MET A 73 -5.01 8.42 -1.13
CA MET A 73 -5.25 8.03 -2.52
C MET A 73 -6.61 7.37 -2.74
N ALA A 74 -7.15 6.65 -1.76
CA ALA A 74 -8.50 6.07 -1.87
C ALA A 74 -9.57 7.17 -1.90
N VAL A 75 -9.42 8.21 -1.07
CA VAL A 75 -10.30 9.39 -1.09
C VAL A 75 -10.16 10.16 -2.40
N TYR A 76 -8.92 10.40 -2.84
CA TYR A 76 -8.62 11.08 -4.09
C TYR A 76 -9.19 10.32 -5.30
N GLY A 77 -8.98 9.01 -5.35
CA GLY A 77 -9.47 8.13 -6.41
C GLY A 77 -10.99 8.11 -6.47
N TRP A 78 -11.67 8.03 -5.32
CA TRP A 78 -13.13 8.17 -5.26
C TRP A 78 -13.61 9.51 -5.79
N TYR A 79 -12.96 10.61 -5.38
CA TYR A 79 -13.30 11.95 -5.85
C TYR A 79 -13.13 12.07 -7.37
N GLN A 80 -11.99 11.64 -7.90
CA GLN A 80 -11.68 11.68 -9.33
C GLN A 80 -12.56 10.75 -10.15
N TRP A 81 -12.93 9.56 -9.66
CA TRP A 81 -13.83 8.67 -10.41
C TRP A 81 -15.28 9.16 -10.39
N ARG A 82 -15.67 9.94 -9.37
CA ARG A 82 -17.00 10.53 -9.28
C ARG A 82 -17.14 11.83 -10.08
N HIS A 83 -16.08 12.62 -10.19
CA HIS A 83 -16.08 13.94 -10.84
C HIS A 83 -15.12 14.00 -12.04
N GLY A 84 -14.69 12.85 -12.54
CA GLY A 84 -13.63 12.74 -13.52
C GLY A 84 -13.94 13.51 -14.79
N PRO A 85 -12.92 14.16 -15.39
CA PRO A 85 -13.12 14.91 -16.62
C PRO A 85 -13.69 14.00 -17.71
N GLY A 86 -14.52 14.58 -18.58
CA GLY A 86 -15.08 13.88 -19.73
C GLY A 86 -13.99 13.28 -20.65
N PRO A 87 -14.39 12.50 -21.66
CA PRO A 87 -13.49 11.69 -22.50
C PRO A 87 -12.30 12.43 -23.16
N ASP A 88 -12.27 13.76 -23.16
CA ASP A 88 -11.25 14.58 -23.85
C ASP A 88 -10.00 14.89 -23.01
N ASN A 89 -9.85 14.35 -21.79
CA ASN A 89 -8.75 14.67 -20.89
C ASN A 89 -7.76 13.50 -20.68
N GLU A 90 -7.40 12.83 -21.78
CA GLU A 90 -6.38 11.78 -21.76
C GLU A 90 -4.99 12.38 -21.51
N LEU A 91 -4.33 11.95 -20.44
CA LEU A 91 -2.93 12.32 -20.17
C LEU A 91 -2.02 11.53 -21.11
N PRO A 92 -1.15 12.20 -21.91
CA PRO A 92 -0.27 11.50 -22.83
C PRO A 92 0.74 10.63 -22.06
N VAL A 93 0.98 9.41 -22.55
CA VAL A 93 2.03 8.54 -22.01
C VAL A 93 3.40 9.14 -22.36
N THR A 94 4.15 9.57 -21.36
CA THR A 94 5.49 10.14 -21.52
C THR A 94 6.56 9.18 -21.00
N THR A 95 7.74 9.18 -21.63
CA THR A 95 8.91 8.46 -21.14
C THR A 95 9.86 9.40 -20.40
N TRP A 96 10.54 8.89 -19.38
CA TRP A 96 11.53 9.67 -18.62
C TRP A 96 12.92 9.52 -19.24
N ALA A 97 13.70 10.59 -19.16
CA ALA A 97 15.10 10.54 -19.57
C ALA A 97 15.90 9.65 -18.61
N PRO A 98 16.96 8.95 -19.06
CA PRO A 98 17.80 8.12 -18.20
C PRO A 98 18.32 8.84 -16.95
N MET A 99 18.62 10.14 -17.07
CA MET A 99 19.06 10.98 -15.95
C MET A 99 17.98 11.14 -14.87
N GLN A 100 16.70 11.19 -15.24
CA GLN A 100 15.59 11.28 -14.28
C GLN A 100 15.46 9.98 -13.47
N HIS A 101 15.73 8.82 -14.09
CA HIS A 101 15.80 7.55 -13.37
C HIS A 101 16.97 7.53 -12.38
N VAL A 102 18.17 7.98 -12.79
CA VAL A 102 19.33 8.07 -11.90
C VAL A 102 19.04 8.99 -10.71
N LEU A 103 18.47 10.17 -10.98
CA LEU A 103 18.10 11.12 -9.92
C LEU A 103 17.05 10.54 -8.98
N ALA A 104 16.01 9.89 -9.51
CA ALA A 104 14.97 9.26 -8.69
C ALA A 104 15.54 8.15 -7.80
N ILE A 105 16.33 7.23 -8.39
CA ILE A 105 16.95 6.10 -7.66
C ILE A 105 17.88 6.63 -6.56
N THR A 106 18.75 7.58 -6.89
CA THR A 106 19.67 8.16 -5.89
C THR A 106 18.94 8.88 -4.77
N THR A 107 17.86 9.60 -5.09
CA THR A 107 17.02 10.27 -4.10
C THR A 107 16.31 9.26 -3.19
N ILE A 108 15.73 8.20 -3.77
CA ILE A 108 15.06 7.14 -3.01
C ILE A 108 16.05 6.44 -2.06
N LEU A 109 17.22 6.05 -2.56
CA LEU A 109 18.26 5.40 -1.73
C LEU A 109 18.76 6.32 -0.60
N ALA A 110 18.94 7.62 -0.89
CA ALA A 110 19.35 8.58 0.11
C ALA A 110 18.27 8.76 1.20
N LEU A 111 17.00 8.88 0.80
CA LEU A 111 15.88 8.97 1.74
C LEU A 111 15.76 7.71 2.60
N ALA A 112 15.80 6.52 1.99
CA ALA A 112 15.75 5.24 2.71
C ALA A 112 16.89 5.11 3.74
N PHE A 113 18.10 5.56 3.40
CA PHE A 113 19.22 5.57 4.35
C PHE A 113 19.01 6.56 5.50
N VAL A 114 18.52 7.77 5.19
CA VAL A 114 18.23 8.80 6.21
C VAL A 114 17.11 8.36 7.14
N THR A 115 16.00 7.84 6.61
CA THR A 115 14.90 7.32 7.43
C THR A 115 15.35 6.11 8.21
N GLY A 116 16.05 5.15 7.60
CA GLY A 116 16.54 3.95 8.28
C GLY A 116 17.45 4.28 9.48
N THR A 117 18.39 5.21 9.30
CA THR A 117 19.26 5.67 10.41
C THR A 117 18.52 6.48 11.47
N ALA A 118 17.49 7.24 11.09
CA ALA A 118 16.66 7.98 12.04
C ALA A 118 15.80 7.03 12.88
N PHE A 119 15.14 6.04 12.27
CA PHE A 119 14.33 5.05 12.97
C PHE A 119 15.19 4.13 13.84
N ASP A 120 16.40 3.76 13.42
CA ASP A 120 17.35 2.98 14.23
C ASP A 120 17.79 3.73 15.51
N ARG A 121 17.88 5.06 15.46
CA ARG A 121 18.35 5.88 16.60
C ARG A 121 17.24 6.41 17.50
N TYR A 122 16.06 6.70 16.94
CA TYR A 122 15.00 7.45 17.63
C TYR A 122 13.70 6.69 17.79
N SER A 123 13.57 5.48 17.24
CA SER A 123 12.35 4.67 17.31
C SER A 123 12.65 3.25 17.77
N ASP A 124 11.59 2.51 18.08
CA ASP A 124 11.61 1.07 18.34
C ASP A 124 11.16 0.25 17.12
N ALA A 125 11.38 0.76 15.90
CA ALA A 125 11.03 0.09 14.65
C ALA A 125 11.61 -1.33 14.58
N ALA A 126 10.81 -2.29 14.14
CA ALA A 126 11.21 -3.69 14.10
C ALA A 126 12.30 -3.96 13.06
N LEU A 127 12.23 -3.29 11.90
CA LEU A 127 13.16 -3.45 10.78
C LEU A 127 13.52 -2.09 10.14
N PRO A 128 14.26 -1.21 10.83
CA PRO A 128 14.42 0.20 10.44
C PRO A 128 14.90 0.42 9.00
N TYR A 129 15.86 -0.38 8.53
CA TYR A 129 16.44 -0.23 7.19
C TYR A 129 15.67 -0.96 6.08
N LEU A 130 14.97 -2.06 6.40
CA LEU A 130 14.22 -2.82 5.38
C LEU A 130 12.80 -2.26 5.17
N ASP A 131 12.25 -1.61 6.19
CA ASP A 131 10.96 -0.93 6.18
C ASP A 131 11.06 0.47 5.53
N SER A 132 12.25 1.09 5.55
CA SER A 132 12.53 2.45 5.02
C SER A 132 12.69 2.53 3.50
#